data_AF-A0A9C9K2M5-F1
#
_entry.id   AF-A0A9C9K2M5-F1
#
_cell.length_a   1.000
_cell.length_b   1.000
_cell.length_c   1.000
_cell.angle_alpha   90.00
_cell.angle_beta   90.00
_cell.angle_gamma   90.00
#
_symmetry.space_group_name_H-M   'P 1'
#
loop_
_entity.id
_entity.type
_entity.pdbx_description
1 polymer ?
#
loop_
_entity_poly.entity_id
_entity_poly.type
_entity_poly.pdbx_seq_one_letter_code
_entity_poly.pdbx_strand_id
1 'polypeptide(L)'
;SDFGVRTASLKLDHPISIGRASYSVYLDRTFDLVVNALLLVPSVLFIVGVVDQRTGILILLMVFLIGLTFFTFMASHTTRLLSFIFQVLFKMVCRIPWIGKRVDMETEAKLLSEEDFSSITPALYALSGLKFTLTSLRFIVIASAMGLKLGWIPILLFVPGAQFAALFAQTPGGLGIADWSWSGLLYKIGMDRNAIVPYLISLRVVISVSIVVLMGLSRVFYRNPARVRD
;
A
#
# COMPACT_ATOMS: atom_id res chain seq x y z
N SER A 1 -13.91 3.26 -2.51
CA SER A 1 -12.48 3.26 -2.88
C SER A 1 -11.76 4.27 -2.00
N ASP A 2 -10.57 3.94 -1.50
CA ASP A 2 -9.76 4.82 -0.63
C ASP A 2 -9.53 6.22 -1.24
N PHE A 3 -9.37 6.26 -2.57
CA PHE A 3 -9.25 7.48 -3.35
C PHE A 3 -10.45 8.43 -3.18
N GLY A 4 -11.68 7.92 -3.21
CA GLY A 4 -12.89 8.76 -3.08
C GLY A 4 -13.14 9.26 -1.65
N VAL A 5 -12.81 8.44 -0.64
CA VAL A 5 -13.02 8.80 0.77
C VAL A 5 -11.99 9.84 1.22
N ARG A 6 -10.72 9.66 0.84
CA ARG A 6 -9.62 10.54 1.25
C ARG A 6 -9.64 11.88 0.51
N THR A 7 -10.02 11.89 -0.77
CA THR A 7 -10.26 13.15 -1.50
C THR A 7 -11.47 13.91 -0.98
N ALA A 8 -12.54 13.21 -0.60
CA ALA A 8 -13.70 13.83 0.02
C ALA A 8 -13.39 14.40 1.41
N SER A 9 -12.66 13.66 2.27
CA SER A 9 -12.34 14.15 3.63
C SER A 9 -11.37 15.34 3.60
N LEU A 10 -10.33 15.30 2.74
CA LEU A 10 -9.39 16.41 2.63
C LEU A 10 -10.05 17.69 2.11
N LYS A 11 -11.06 17.59 1.24
CA LYS A 11 -11.83 18.75 0.77
C LYS A 11 -12.78 19.31 1.84
N LEU A 12 -13.33 18.44 2.69
CA LEU A 12 -14.29 18.84 3.73
C LEU A 12 -13.59 19.53 4.91
N ASP A 13 -12.37 19.10 5.26
CA ASP A 13 -11.66 19.59 6.45
C ASP A 13 -10.51 20.56 6.15
N HIS A 14 -10.01 20.63 4.90
CA HIS A 14 -8.91 21.52 4.51
C HIS A 14 -9.16 22.24 3.18
N PRO A 15 -8.65 23.48 3.00
CA PRO A 15 -8.72 24.22 1.74
C PRO A 15 -7.69 23.70 0.72
N ILE A 16 -7.59 22.38 0.56
CA ILE A 16 -6.64 21.74 -0.37
C ILE A 16 -7.37 21.45 -1.68
N SER A 17 -6.70 21.75 -2.79
CA SER A 17 -7.22 21.51 -4.14
C SER A 17 -7.39 20.01 -4.41
N ILE A 18 -8.36 19.66 -5.27
CA ILE A 18 -8.72 18.26 -5.54
C ILE A 18 -7.55 17.54 -6.24
N GLY A 19 -6.81 18.25 -7.08
CA GLY A 19 -5.61 17.74 -7.75
C GLY A 19 -4.52 17.36 -6.76
N ARG A 20 -4.22 18.20 -5.77
CA ARG A 20 -3.22 17.91 -4.72
C ARG A 20 -3.60 16.72 -3.84
N ALA A 21 -4.86 16.65 -3.40
CA ALA A 21 -5.34 15.50 -2.63
C ALA A 21 -5.24 14.19 -3.44
N SER A 22 -5.61 14.25 -4.73
CA SER A 22 -5.51 13.12 -5.65
C SER A 22 -4.06 12.70 -5.91
N TYR A 23 -3.16 13.67 -6.08
CA TYR A 23 -1.74 13.43 -6.29
C TYR A 23 -1.06 12.79 -5.07
N SER A 24 -1.39 13.25 -3.86
CA SER A 24 -0.89 12.63 -2.62
C SER A 24 -1.27 11.14 -2.52
N VAL A 25 -2.53 10.80 -2.82
CA VAL A 25 -2.98 9.40 -2.83
C VAL A 25 -2.30 8.61 -3.94
N TYR A 26 -2.10 9.22 -5.12
CA TYR A 26 -1.39 8.61 -6.22
C TYR A 26 0.07 8.30 -5.86
N LEU A 27 0.77 9.23 -5.20
CA LEU A 27 2.14 9.01 -4.74
C LEU A 27 2.22 7.85 -3.75
N ASP A 28 1.39 7.87 -2.70
CA ASP A 28 1.31 6.83 -1.66
C ASP A 28 1.10 5.43 -2.28
N ARG A 29 0.11 5.31 -3.18
CA ARG A 29 -0.17 4.05 -3.88
C ARG A 29 0.91 3.64 -4.86
N THR A 30 1.59 4.59 -5.50
CA THR A 30 2.67 4.26 -6.43
C THR A 30 3.90 3.75 -5.67
N PHE A 31 4.28 4.38 -4.56
CA PHE A 31 5.40 3.87 -3.74
C PHE A 31 5.09 2.51 -3.13
N ASP A 32 3.86 2.27 -2.67
CA ASP A 32 3.42 0.94 -2.23
C ASP A 32 3.55 -0.11 -3.35
N LEU A 33 3.15 0.23 -4.58
CA LEU A 33 3.28 -0.65 -5.74
C LEU A 33 4.75 -0.91 -6.08
N VAL A 34 5.58 0.13 -6.09
CA VAL A 34 7.01 0.05 -6.40
C VAL A 34 7.74 -0.83 -5.38
N VAL A 35 7.51 -0.60 -4.08
CA VAL A 35 8.10 -1.44 -3.02
C VAL A 35 7.66 -2.89 -3.20
N ASN A 36 6.36 -3.15 -3.38
CA ASN A 36 5.87 -4.51 -3.58
C ASN A 36 6.42 -5.17 -4.85
N ALA A 37 6.55 -4.43 -5.95
CA ALA A 37 7.11 -4.94 -7.21
C ALA A 37 8.60 -5.26 -7.09
N LEU A 38 9.38 -4.44 -6.39
CA LEU A 38 10.79 -4.71 -6.12
C LEU A 38 10.94 -5.96 -5.24
N LEU A 39 10.17 -6.04 -4.15
CA LEU A 39 10.22 -7.17 -3.22
C LEU A 39 9.54 -8.44 -3.78
N LEU A 40 8.83 -8.34 -4.89
CA LEU A 40 8.26 -9.50 -5.60
C LEU A 40 9.37 -10.41 -6.14
N VAL A 41 10.49 -9.85 -6.60
CA VAL A 41 11.59 -10.65 -7.17
C VAL A 41 12.14 -11.68 -6.17
N PRO A 42 12.61 -11.29 -4.95
CA PRO A 42 13.04 -12.27 -3.95
C PRO A 42 11.90 -13.19 -3.50
N SER A 43 10.65 -12.69 -3.46
CA SER A 43 9.47 -13.50 -3.14
C SER A 43 9.29 -14.64 -4.15
N VAL A 44 9.31 -14.34 -5.44
CA VAL A 44 9.14 -15.32 -6.53
C VAL A 44 10.31 -16.30 -6.57
N LEU A 45 11.55 -15.84 -6.43
CA LEU A 45 12.72 -16.72 -6.36
C LEU A 45 12.61 -17.74 -5.23
N PHE A 46 12.15 -17.29 -4.05
CA PHE A 46 11.92 -18.16 -2.91
C PHE A 46 10.74 -19.11 -3.17
N ILE A 47 9.63 -18.60 -3.70
CA ILE A 47 8.46 -19.41 -4.03
C ILE A 47 8.86 -20.49 -5.02
N VAL A 48 9.56 -20.20 -6.11
CA VAL A 48 9.97 -21.22 -7.11
C VAL A 48 10.96 -22.24 -6.52
N GLY A 49 11.58 -21.95 -5.39
CA GLY A 49 12.55 -22.82 -4.73
C GLY A 49 13.98 -22.64 -5.29
N VAL A 50 14.24 -21.52 -5.97
CA VAL A 50 15.58 -21.18 -6.49
C VAL A 50 16.51 -20.75 -5.35
N VAL A 51 15.96 -20.11 -4.32
CA VAL A 51 16.72 -19.63 -3.15
C VAL A 51 16.17 -20.22 -1.87
N ASP A 52 17.05 -20.51 -0.92
CA ASP A 52 16.68 -20.93 0.43
C ASP A 52 16.16 -19.75 1.27
N GLN A 53 15.67 -20.04 2.48
CA GLN A 53 15.12 -19.01 3.37
C GLN A 53 16.15 -17.93 3.74
N ARG A 54 17.42 -18.29 3.97
CA ARG A 54 18.46 -17.33 4.38
C ARG A 54 18.88 -16.45 3.22
N THR A 55 19.11 -17.03 2.04
CA THR A 55 19.45 -16.24 0.86
C THR A 55 18.28 -15.36 0.42
N GLY A 56 17.05 -15.88 0.50
CA GLY A 56 15.83 -15.13 0.18
C GLY A 56 15.69 -13.84 1.00
N ILE A 57 15.89 -13.91 2.33
CA ILE A 57 15.77 -12.72 3.18
C ILE A 57 16.92 -11.73 2.95
N LEU A 58 18.12 -12.21 2.65
CA LEU A 58 19.26 -11.36 2.31
C LEU A 58 19.01 -10.61 0.99
N ILE A 59 18.53 -11.28 -0.05
CA ILE A 59 18.16 -10.63 -1.32
C ILE A 59 17.04 -9.62 -1.08
N LEU A 60 16.02 -9.98 -0.27
CA LEU A 60 14.94 -9.06 0.08
C LEU A 60 15.45 -7.77 0.73
N LEU A 61 16.34 -7.90 1.71
CA LEU A 61 16.95 -6.74 2.37
C LEU A 61 17.82 -5.93 1.40
N MET A 62 18.65 -6.59 0.60
CA MET A 62 19.52 -5.94 -0.38
C MET A 62 18.71 -5.17 -1.42
N VAL A 63 17.66 -5.77 -1.97
CA VAL A 63 16.77 -5.11 -2.94
C VAL A 63 16.08 -3.90 -2.32
N PHE A 64 15.62 -4.00 -1.07
CA PHE A 64 15.04 -2.86 -0.36
C PHE A 64 16.05 -1.72 -0.16
N LEU A 65 17.27 -2.03 0.28
CA LEU A 65 18.33 -1.03 0.50
C LEU A 65 18.80 -0.40 -0.81
N ILE A 66 18.94 -1.18 -1.88
CA ILE A 66 19.26 -0.67 -3.22
C ILE A 66 18.13 0.23 -3.73
N GLY A 67 16.87 -0.13 -3.49
CA GLY A 67 15.73 0.73 -3.80
C GLY A 67 15.80 2.05 -3.05
N LEU A 68 16.08 2.02 -1.74
CA LEU A 68 16.21 3.21 -0.93
C LEU A 68 17.36 4.12 -1.41
N THR A 69 18.54 3.57 -1.69
CA THR A 69 19.64 4.35 -2.24
C THR A 69 19.29 4.90 -3.62
N PHE A 70 18.70 4.11 -4.50
CA PHE A 70 18.24 4.58 -5.81
C PHE A 70 17.27 5.76 -5.70
N PHE A 71 16.25 5.68 -4.83
CA PHE A 71 15.28 6.76 -4.65
C PHE A 71 15.84 7.99 -3.92
N THR A 72 16.92 7.86 -3.14
CA THR A 72 17.64 9.03 -2.59
C THR A 72 18.46 9.74 -3.66
N PHE A 73 19.19 9.02 -4.51
CA PHE A 73 20.03 9.63 -5.55
C PHE A 73 19.22 10.11 -6.77
N MET A 74 18.19 9.39 -7.17
CA MET A 74 17.37 9.69 -8.36
C MET A 74 16.05 10.38 -8.01
N ALA A 75 15.88 10.90 -6.79
CA ALA A 75 14.64 11.52 -6.32
C ALA A 75 14.05 12.55 -7.29
N SER A 76 14.90 13.43 -7.84
CA SER A 76 14.49 14.47 -8.80
C SER A 76 13.98 13.88 -10.13
N HIS A 77 14.62 12.83 -10.64
CA HIS A 77 14.18 12.17 -11.87
C HIS A 77 12.90 11.36 -11.66
N THR A 78 12.81 10.64 -10.54
CA THR A 78 11.63 9.86 -10.16
C THR A 78 10.40 10.76 -10.03
N THR A 79 10.51 11.86 -9.30
CA THR A 79 9.38 12.78 -9.09
C THR A 79 8.91 13.40 -10.40
N ARG A 80 9.82 13.83 -11.27
CA ARG A 80 9.46 14.33 -12.61
C ARG A 80 8.73 13.28 -13.44
N LEU A 81 9.23 12.05 -13.48
CA LEU A 81 8.58 10.96 -14.20
C LEU A 81 7.19 10.66 -13.63
N LEU A 82 7.08 10.60 -12.30
CA LEU A 82 5.85 10.28 -11.60
C LEU A 82 4.79 11.38 -11.77
N SER A 83 5.20 12.65 -11.72
CA SER A 83 4.37 13.81 -12.05
C SER A 83 3.91 13.79 -13.50
N PHE A 84 4.79 13.44 -14.45
CA PHE A 84 4.43 13.31 -15.85
C PHE A 84 3.36 12.23 -16.07
N ILE A 85 3.58 11.03 -15.50
CA ILE A 85 2.60 9.93 -15.57
C ILE A 85 1.28 10.35 -14.94
N PHE A 86 1.32 11.00 -13.77
CA PHE A 86 0.10 11.51 -13.12
C PHE A 86 -0.64 12.50 -14.01
N GLN A 87 0.03 13.49 -14.59
CA GLN A 87 -0.59 14.48 -15.48
C GLN A 87 -1.26 13.81 -16.68
N VAL A 88 -0.60 12.81 -17.27
CA VAL A 88 -1.15 12.04 -18.40
C VAL A 88 -2.40 11.25 -17.98
N LEU A 89 -2.35 10.54 -16.85
CA LEU A 89 -3.49 9.79 -16.31
C LEU A 89 -4.64 10.72 -15.90
N PHE A 90 -4.33 11.80 -15.19
CA PHE A 90 -5.30 12.81 -14.76
C PHE A 90 -5.99 13.45 -15.98
N LYS A 91 -5.23 13.74 -17.06
CA LYS A 91 -5.78 14.22 -18.34
C LYS A 91 -6.71 13.22 -19.00
N MET A 92 -6.40 11.94 -18.95
CA MET A 92 -7.30 10.90 -19.43
C MET A 92 -8.59 10.82 -18.61
N VAL A 93 -8.49 10.89 -17.27
CA VAL A 93 -9.66 10.84 -16.38
C VAL A 93 -10.54 12.08 -16.53
N CYS A 94 -9.96 13.27 -16.64
CA CYS A 94 -10.72 14.52 -16.81
C CYS A 94 -11.35 14.69 -18.20
N ARG A 95 -10.95 13.89 -19.21
CA ARG A 95 -11.70 13.81 -20.48
C ARG A 95 -13.11 13.24 -20.30
N ILE A 96 -13.39 12.60 -19.16
CA ILE A 96 -14.74 12.16 -18.82
C ILE A 96 -15.58 13.42 -18.52
N PRO A 97 -16.63 13.70 -19.30
CA PRO A 97 -17.33 15.01 -19.29
C PRO A 97 -18.01 15.35 -17.95
N TRP A 98 -18.21 14.36 -17.08
CA TRP A 98 -18.82 14.55 -15.76
C TRP A 98 -17.82 15.01 -14.70
N ILE A 99 -16.53 14.68 -14.88
CA ILE A 99 -15.44 15.02 -13.96
C ILE A 99 -14.76 16.32 -14.40
N GLY A 100 -14.51 16.48 -15.70
CA GLY A 100 -13.82 17.66 -16.25
C GLY A 100 -14.52 18.99 -15.98
N LYS A 101 -15.85 19.00 -15.81
CA LYS A 101 -16.61 20.23 -15.46
C LYS A 101 -16.40 20.71 -14.02
N ARG A 102 -15.82 19.89 -13.14
CA ARG A 102 -15.69 20.18 -11.70
C ARG A 102 -14.26 20.52 -11.27
N VAL A 103 -13.29 20.47 -12.18
CA VAL A 103 -11.87 20.66 -11.87
C VAL A 103 -11.26 21.57 -12.92
N ASP A 104 -10.65 22.67 -12.48
CA ASP A 104 -9.86 23.53 -13.35
C ASP A 104 -8.47 22.93 -13.57
N MET A 105 -8.29 22.37 -14.76
CA MET A 105 -7.16 21.54 -15.17
C MET A 105 -5.85 22.32 -15.27
N GLU A 106 -5.90 23.54 -15.80
CA GLU A 106 -4.71 24.35 -16.07
C GLU A 106 -4.10 24.87 -14.77
N THR A 107 -4.95 25.30 -13.84
CA THR A 107 -4.54 25.78 -12.52
C THR A 107 -3.95 24.65 -11.67
N GLU A 108 -4.58 23.48 -11.63
CA GLU A 108 -4.08 22.32 -10.85
C GLU A 108 -2.79 21.75 -11.42
N ALA A 109 -2.67 21.63 -12.76
CA ALA A 109 -1.46 21.14 -13.40
C ALA A 109 -0.26 22.08 -13.16
N LYS A 110 -0.49 23.39 -13.15
CA LYS A 110 0.54 24.39 -12.87
C LYS A 110 1.01 24.29 -11.41
N LEU A 111 0.09 24.22 -10.45
CA LEU A 111 0.41 24.07 -9.02
C LEU A 111 1.24 22.81 -8.74
N LEU A 112 0.94 21.70 -9.42
CA LEU A 112 1.68 20.44 -9.27
C LEU A 112 3.06 20.47 -9.95
N SER A 113 3.22 21.25 -11.03
CA SER A 113 4.51 21.39 -11.72
C SER A 113 5.52 22.25 -10.98
N GLU A 114 5.04 23.15 -10.12
CA GLU A 114 5.86 24.05 -9.31
C GLU A 114 6.30 23.42 -7.97
N GLU A 115 5.62 22.37 -7.49
CA GLU A 115 5.98 21.68 -6.25
C GLU A 115 7.11 20.66 -6.45
N ASP A 116 8.22 20.86 -5.74
CA ASP A 116 9.33 19.91 -5.70
C ASP A 116 9.13 18.89 -4.55
N PHE A 117 8.76 17.66 -4.93
CA PHE A 117 8.59 16.54 -4.01
C PHE A 117 9.85 15.67 -3.87
N SER A 118 10.99 16.08 -4.43
CA SER A 118 12.22 15.28 -4.42
C SER A 118 12.74 15.00 -3.01
N SER A 119 12.60 15.95 -2.08
CA SER A 119 13.00 15.79 -0.68
C SER A 119 12.16 14.76 0.09
N ILE A 120 10.90 14.58 -0.30
CA ILE A 120 9.93 13.71 0.40
C ILE A 120 9.95 12.28 -0.17
N THR A 121 10.45 12.11 -1.40
CA THR A 121 10.49 10.83 -2.12
C THR A 121 11.17 9.69 -1.34
N PRO A 122 12.35 9.88 -0.72
CA PRO A 122 12.98 8.82 0.08
C PRO A 122 12.17 8.46 1.31
N ALA A 123 11.54 9.45 1.95
CA ALA A 123 10.70 9.24 3.12
C ALA A 123 9.44 8.44 2.74
N LEU A 124 8.82 8.70 1.59
CA LEU A 124 7.69 7.91 1.10
C LEU A 124 8.09 6.46 0.84
N TYR A 125 9.24 6.23 0.19
CA TYR A 125 9.74 4.87 -0.02
C TYR A 125 9.99 4.15 1.31
N ALA A 126 10.64 4.82 2.27
CA ALA A 126 10.90 4.27 3.60
C ALA A 126 9.59 3.99 4.38
N LEU A 127 8.60 4.86 4.29
CA LEU A 127 7.28 4.68 4.90
C LEU A 127 6.50 3.51 4.28
N SER A 128 6.55 3.35 2.95
CA SER A 128 5.97 2.17 2.28
C SER A 128 6.69 0.88 2.70
N GLY A 129 8.02 0.92 2.88
CA GLY A 129 8.78 -0.18 3.47
C GLY A 129 8.38 -0.50 4.92
N LEU A 130 8.21 0.52 5.76
CA LEU A 130 7.72 0.36 7.13
C LEU A 130 6.32 -0.26 7.15
N LYS A 131 5.42 0.23 6.28
CA LYS A 131 4.07 -0.31 6.11
C LYS A 131 4.10 -1.78 5.70
N PHE A 132 5.00 -2.15 4.79
CA PHE A 132 5.24 -3.55 4.42
C PHE A 132 5.68 -4.40 5.64
N THR A 133 6.64 -3.91 6.42
CA THR A 133 7.13 -4.58 7.63
C THR A 133 6.04 -4.76 8.68
N LEU A 134 5.27 -3.70 8.97
CA LEU A 134 4.14 -3.75 9.90
C LEU A 134 3.05 -4.70 9.42
N THR A 135 2.79 -4.71 8.11
CA THR A 135 1.82 -5.63 7.52
C THR A 135 2.29 -7.08 7.63
N SER A 136 3.58 -7.34 7.43
CA SER A 136 4.18 -8.66 7.61
C SER A 136 4.14 -9.11 9.06
N LEU A 137 4.49 -8.22 9.99
CA LEU A 137 4.41 -8.47 11.42
C LEU A 137 2.98 -8.83 11.84
N ARG A 138 1.98 -8.13 11.30
CA ARG A 138 0.57 -8.47 11.53
C ARG A 138 0.24 -9.91 11.11
N PHE A 139 0.70 -10.35 9.93
CA PHE A 139 0.49 -11.73 9.49
C PHE A 139 1.17 -12.74 10.43
N ILE A 140 2.39 -12.45 10.87
CA ILE A 140 3.14 -13.28 11.83
C ILE A 140 2.37 -13.39 13.15
N VAL A 141 1.94 -12.26 13.73
CA VAL A 141 1.21 -12.23 15.01
C VAL A 141 -0.09 -13.02 14.93
N ILE A 142 -0.85 -12.87 13.84
CA ILE A 142 -2.11 -13.61 13.67
C ILE A 142 -1.84 -15.10 13.50
N ALA A 143 -0.79 -15.48 12.76
CA ALA A 143 -0.40 -16.87 12.61
C ALA A 143 0.00 -17.49 13.96
N SER A 144 0.79 -16.77 14.76
CA SER A 144 1.18 -17.20 16.11
C SER A 144 -0.01 -17.29 17.06
N ALA A 145 -0.95 -16.35 17.01
CA ALA A 145 -2.16 -16.37 17.84
C ALA A 145 -3.06 -17.58 17.54
N MET A 146 -3.02 -18.08 16.30
CA MET A 146 -3.73 -19.29 15.89
C MET A 146 -2.99 -20.59 16.21
N GLY A 147 -1.82 -20.51 16.85
CA GLY A 147 -0.98 -21.67 17.15
C GLY A 147 -0.30 -22.28 15.93
N LEU A 148 -0.24 -21.56 14.80
CA LEU A 148 0.42 -22.04 13.60
C LEU A 148 1.94 -21.96 13.81
N LYS A 149 2.62 -23.10 13.70
CA LYS A 149 4.09 -23.21 13.78
C LYS A 149 4.75 -22.77 12.48
N LEU A 150 4.40 -21.57 12.02
CA LEU A 150 4.99 -20.95 10.85
C LEU A 150 6.28 -20.24 11.24
N GLY A 151 7.36 -20.52 10.52
CA GLY A 151 8.54 -19.66 10.56
C GLY A 151 8.18 -18.26 10.06
N TRP A 152 8.69 -17.23 10.72
CA TRP A 152 8.46 -15.83 10.34
C TRP A 152 9.10 -15.47 8.99
N ILE A 153 10.19 -16.15 8.61
CA ILE A 153 10.91 -15.91 7.34
C ILE A 153 10.05 -16.27 6.11
N PRO A 154 9.44 -17.47 6.01
CA PRO A 154 8.50 -17.77 4.93
C PRO A 154 7.39 -16.74 4.77
N ILE A 155 6.83 -16.25 5.88
CA ILE A 155 5.77 -15.23 5.84
C ILE A 155 6.30 -13.95 5.19
N LEU A 156 7.45 -13.43 5.66
CA LEU A 156 8.07 -12.23 5.07
C LEU A 156 8.33 -12.37 3.56
N LEU A 157 8.75 -13.56 3.11
CA LEU A 157 9.00 -13.83 1.70
C LEU A 157 7.72 -14.02 0.89
N PHE A 158 6.59 -14.34 1.51
CA PHE A 158 5.30 -14.52 0.84
C PHE A 158 4.45 -13.26 0.75
N VAL A 159 4.62 -12.34 1.71
CA VAL A 159 3.83 -11.09 1.75
C VAL A 159 3.93 -10.29 0.44
N PRO A 160 5.10 -10.04 -0.18
CA PRO A 160 5.17 -9.27 -1.43
C PRO A 160 4.36 -9.92 -2.56
N GLY A 161 4.50 -11.24 -2.75
CA GLY A 161 3.73 -11.99 -3.74
C GLY A 161 2.23 -11.91 -3.50
N ALA A 162 1.79 -12.10 -2.26
CA ALA A 162 0.37 -12.04 -1.92
C ALA A 162 -0.20 -10.61 -2.03
N GLN A 163 0.56 -9.58 -1.62
CA GLN A 163 0.15 -8.18 -1.77
C GLN A 163 0.10 -7.76 -3.23
N PHE A 164 1.06 -8.18 -4.05
CA PHE A 164 1.08 -7.89 -5.47
C PHE A 164 -0.12 -8.53 -6.18
N ALA A 165 -0.45 -9.79 -5.86
CA ALA A 165 -1.66 -10.42 -6.38
C ALA A 165 -2.95 -9.71 -5.92
N ALA A 166 -2.98 -9.22 -4.68
CA ALA A 166 -4.10 -8.44 -4.15
C ALA A 166 -4.32 -7.10 -4.89
N LEU A 167 -3.29 -6.53 -5.51
CA LEU A 167 -3.43 -5.30 -6.33
C LEU A 167 -4.27 -5.53 -7.60
N PHE A 168 -4.28 -6.75 -8.13
CA PHE A 168 -5.10 -7.14 -9.28
C PHE A 168 -6.50 -7.61 -8.88
N ALA A 169 -6.75 -7.79 -7.58
CA ALA A 169 -8.08 -8.13 -7.08
C ALA A 169 -8.99 -6.89 -7.17
N GLN A 170 -9.66 -6.73 -8.31
CA GLN A 170 -10.65 -5.66 -8.53
C GLN A 170 -11.93 -5.86 -7.70
N THR A 171 -12.03 -6.94 -6.93
CA THR A 171 -13.19 -7.25 -6.09
C THR A 171 -13.23 -6.35 -4.85
N PRO A 172 -14.42 -5.86 -4.44
CA PRO A 172 -14.58 -5.12 -3.19
C PRO A 172 -14.06 -5.96 -2.01
N GLY A 173 -13.11 -5.43 -1.25
CA GLY A 173 -12.48 -6.15 -0.13
C GLY A 173 -11.42 -7.18 -0.54
N GLY A 174 -11.02 -7.23 -1.82
CA GLY A 174 -9.98 -8.14 -2.31
C GLY A 174 -10.35 -9.62 -2.12
N LEU A 175 -11.64 -9.94 -2.14
CA LEU A 175 -12.13 -11.31 -1.98
C LEU A 175 -11.75 -12.15 -3.20
N GLY A 176 -11.32 -13.39 -2.97
CA GLY A 176 -10.96 -14.33 -4.02
C GLY A 176 -9.46 -14.34 -4.31
N ILE A 177 -8.95 -13.44 -5.16
CA ILE A 177 -7.55 -13.51 -5.63
C ILE A 177 -6.56 -13.42 -4.48
N ALA A 178 -6.73 -12.48 -3.55
CA ALA A 178 -5.81 -12.34 -2.42
C ALA A 178 -5.85 -13.58 -1.50
N ASP A 179 -7.03 -14.15 -1.28
CA ASP A 179 -7.20 -15.37 -0.46
C ASP A 179 -6.60 -16.59 -1.14
N TRP A 180 -6.75 -16.68 -2.47
CA TRP A 180 -6.18 -17.75 -3.29
C TRP A 180 -4.66 -17.68 -3.35
N SER A 181 -4.09 -16.48 -3.46
CA SER A 181 -2.64 -16.30 -3.39
C SER A 181 -2.11 -16.75 -2.04
N TRP A 182 -2.72 -16.31 -0.94
CA TRP A 182 -2.31 -16.78 0.39
C TRP A 182 -2.53 -18.27 0.61
N SER A 183 -3.66 -18.83 0.17
CA SER A 183 -3.91 -20.27 0.33
C SER A 183 -2.90 -21.11 -0.45
N GLY A 184 -2.56 -20.71 -1.68
CA GLY A 184 -1.53 -21.37 -2.48
C GLY A 184 -0.15 -21.30 -1.83
N LEU A 185 0.23 -20.13 -1.31
CA LEU A 185 1.51 -19.93 -0.63
C LEU A 185 1.60 -20.74 0.68
N LEU A 186 0.54 -20.75 1.49
CA LEU A 186 0.47 -21.52 2.74
C LEU A 186 0.43 -23.03 2.48
N TYR A 187 -0.26 -23.46 1.43
CA TYR A 187 -0.26 -24.87 1.02
C TYR A 187 1.15 -25.32 0.60
N LYS A 188 1.90 -24.45 -0.09
CA LYS A 188 3.27 -24.75 -0.53
C LYS A 188 4.24 -25.02 0.61
N ILE A 189 4.04 -24.39 1.76
CA ILE A 189 4.84 -24.62 2.98
C ILE A 189 4.30 -25.78 3.83
N GLY A 190 3.38 -26.58 3.29
CA GLY A 190 2.87 -27.79 3.93
C GLY A 190 1.82 -27.54 5.01
N MET A 191 1.17 -26.37 5.02
CA MET A 191 0.08 -26.13 5.96
C MET A 191 -1.14 -26.99 5.63
N ASP A 192 -1.76 -27.58 6.66
CA ASP A 192 -3.00 -28.34 6.48
C ASP A 192 -4.13 -27.44 5.96
N ARG A 193 -4.93 -27.95 5.02
CA ARG A 193 -6.04 -27.22 4.39
C ARG A 193 -7.06 -26.76 5.43
N ASN A 194 -7.27 -27.56 6.49
CA ASN A 194 -8.19 -27.22 7.57
C ASN A 194 -7.69 -26.06 8.43
N ALA A 195 -6.39 -25.74 8.41
CA ALA A 195 -5.79 -24.62 9.13
C ALA A 195 -5.70 -23.34 8.29
N ILE A 196 -5.56 -23.47 6.97
CA ILE A 196 -5.46 -22.34 6.02
C ILE A 196 -6.75 -21.50 6.05
N VAL A 197 -7.92 -22.13 5.95
CA VAL A 197 -9.19 -21.40 5.85
C VAL A 197 -9.49 -20.58 7.12
N PRO A 198 -9.41 -21.14 8.34
CA PRO A 198 -9.54 -20.35 9.58
C PRO A 198 -8.53 -19.21 9.68
N TYR A 199 -7.30 -19.41 9.17
CA TYR A 199 -6.29 -18.36 9.15
C TYR A 199 -6.67 -17.18 8.28
N LEU A 200 -7.10 -17.43 7.05
CA LEU A 200 -7.56 -16.36 6.14
C LEU A 200 -8.79 -15.62 6.69
N ILE A 201 -9.72 -16.34 7.32
CA ILE A 201 -10.88 -15.73 7.98
C ILE A 201 -10.42 -14.83 9.13
N SER A 202 -9.51 -15.31 9.97
CA SER A 202 -8.98 -14.55 11.11
C SER A 202 -8.28 -13.27 10.67
N LEU A 203 -7.50 -13.32 9.58
CA LEU A 203 -6.89 -12.14 8.97
C LEU A 203 -7.94 -11.07 8.61
N ARG A 204 -9.06 -11.48 8.00
CA ARG A 204 -10.13 -10.56 7.61
C ARG A 204 -10.86 -10.00 8.82
N VAL A 205 -11.20 -10.83 9.79
CA VAL A 205 -11.88 -10.41 11.02
C VAL A 205 -11.04 -9.37 11.76
N VAL A 206 -9.75 -9.63 11.96
CA VAL A 206 -8.86 -8.69 12.66
C VAL A 206 -8.79 -7.35 11.93
N ILE A 207 -8.68 -7.34 10.59
CA ILE A 207 -8.62 -6.10 9.81
C ILE A 207 -9.95 -5.33 9.91
N SER A 208 -11.08 -6.00 9.69
CA SER A 208 -12.41 -5.37 9.74
C SER A 208 -12.71 -4.80 11.13
N VAL A 209 -12.44 -5.56 12.18
CA VAL A 209 -12.65 -5.12 13.56
C VAL A 209 -11.71 -3.95 13.89
N SER A 210 -10.44 -4.02 13.51
CA SER A 210 -9.49 -2.93 13.74
C SER A 210 -9.94 -1.63 13.07
N ILE A 211 -10.43 -1.69 11.84
CA ILE A 211 -10.95 -0.52 11.12
C ILE A 211 -12.17 0.06 11.83
N VAL A 212 -13.14 -0.79 12.23
CA VAL A 212 -14.35 -0.34 12.94
C VAL A 212 -13.99 0.31 14.27
N VAL A 213 -13.08 -0.29 15.04
CA VAL A 213 -12.61 0.25 16.32
C VAL A 213 -11.92 1.59 16.12
N LEU A 214 -11.01 1.70 15.15
CA LEU A 214 -10.32 2.95 14.86
C LEU A 214 -11.28 4.06 14.39
N MET A 215 -12.26 3.72 13.56
CA MET A 215 -13.33 4.66 13.15
C MET A 215 -14.20 5.09 14.33
N GLY A 216 -14.52 4.17 15.24
CA GLY A 216 -15.26 4.48 16.47
C GLY A 216 -14.48 5.42 17.38
N LEU A 217 -13.20 5.10 17.63
CA LEU A 217 -12.31 5.91 18.45
C LEU A 217 -12.08 7.29 17.83
N SER A 218 -11.81 7.38 16.53
CA SER A 218 -11.60 8.66 15.86
C SER A 218 -12.84 9.55 16.00
N ARG A 219 -14.04 8.99 15.85
CA ARG A 219 -15.28 9.75 16.06
C ARG A 219 -15.44 10.22 17.50
N VAL A 220 -15.01 9.45 18.50
CA VAL A 220 -15.07 9.84 19.92
C VAL A 220 -14.10 10.98 20.21
N PHE A 221 -12.86 10.90 19.73
CA PHE A 221 -11.84 11.92 19.99
C PHE A 221 -12.02 13.21 19.17
N TYR A 222 -12.49 13.13 17.93
CA TYR A 222 -12.65 14.29 17.05
C TYR A 222 -14.01 15.00 17.16
N ARG A 223 -14.93 14.54 18.02
CA ARG A 223 -16.25 15.20 18.22
C ARG A 223 -16.18 16.55 18.96
N ASN A 224 -14.98 17.06 19.28
CA ASN A 224 -14.78 18.31 20.03
C ASN A 224 -14.09 19.45 19.23
N PRO A 225 -14.56 19.85 18.03
CA PRO A 225 -14.06 21.08 17.39
C PRO A 225 -14.60 22.37 18.03
N ALA A 226 -15.51 22.28 19.02
CA ALA A 226 -16.13 23.46 19.65
C ALA A 226 -15.33 24.07 20.83
N ARG A 227 -14.06 23.69 21.06
CA ARG A 227 -13.26 24.17 22.20
C ARG A 227 -11.97 24.93 21.83
N VAL A 228 -11.75 25.26 20.55
CA VAL A 228 -10.53 25.98 20.09
C VAL A 228 -10.86 27.36 19.49
N ARG A 229 -12.04 27.90 19.80
CA ARG A 229 -12.34 29.33 19.60
C ARG A 229 -12.90 29.88 20.89
N ASP A 230 -12.00 30.23 21.79
CA ASP A 230 -12.12 31.33 22.75
C ASP A 230 -10.72 31.89 22.97
#